data_AF-A0A011MGR4-F1
#
_entry.id   AF-A0A011MGR4-F1
#
_cell.length_a   1.000
_cell.length_b   1.000
_cell.length_c   1.000
_cell.angle_alpha   90.00
_cell.angle_beta   90.00
_cell.angle_gamma   90.00
#
_symmetry.space_group_name_H-M   'P 1'
#
loop_
_entity.id
_entity.type
_entity.pdbx_description
1 polymer ?
#
loop_
_entity_poly.entity_id
_entity_poly.type
_entity_poly.pdbx_seq_one_letter_code
_entity_poly.pdbx_strand_id
1 'polypeptide(L)' 'MKLTACRTAILLYLVLNLTACGTIISLVEQDYSVYAGVTKDFYAMQEGGIFAILAVIDLPLSFVLDTLMLPVTLTQ' A
#
# COMPACT_ATOMS: atom_id res chain seq x y z
N MET A 1 17.31 -3.39 -27.49
CA MET A 1 15.94 -2.90 -27.23
C MET A 1 15.13 -3.76 -26.26
N LYS A 2 15.30 -5.10 -26.20
CA LYS A 2 14.55 -5.97 -25.27
C LYS A 2 14.89 -5.77 -23.77
N LEU A 3 16.15 -5.46 -23.44
CA LEU A 3 16.59 -5.29 -22.05
C LEU A 3 16.03 -4.01 -21.40
N THR A 4 15.92 -2.93 -22.17
CA THR A 4 15.36 -1.65 -21.72
C THR A 4 13.85 -1.77 -21.43
N ALA A 5 13.12 -2.51 -22.27
CA ALA A 5 11.70 -2.79 -22.06
C ALA A 5 11.44 -3.66 -20.82
N CYS A 6 12.30 -4.65 -20.56
CA CYS A 6 12.23 -5.46 -19.34
C CYS A 6 12.48 -4.61 -18.08
N ARG A 7 13.49 -3.72 -18.13
CA ARG A 7 13.78 -2.79 -17.04
C ARG A 7 12.61 -1.83 -16.75
N THR A 8 11.96 -1.29 -17.78
CA THR A 8 10.78 -0.44 -17.59
C THR A 8 9.61 -1.23 -17.03
N ALA A 9 9.38 -2.48 -17.44
CA ALA A 9 8.30 -3.30 -16.90
C ALA A 9 8.49 -3.61 -15.41
N ILE A 10 9.72 -3.91 -14.97
CA ILE A 10 10.05 -4.15 -13.56
C ILE A 10 9.83 -2.87 -12.73
N LEU A 11 10.27 -1.72 -13.24
CA LEU A 11 10.02 -0.43 -12.56
C LEU A 11 8.53 -0.13 -12.43
N LEU A 12 7.76 -0.40 -13.49
CA LEU A 12 6.31 -0.15 -13.50
C LEU A 12 5.59 -1.09 -12.51
N TYR A 13 6.00 -2.35 -12.44
CA TYR A 13 5.53 -3.31 -11.45
C TYR A 13 5.86 -2.87 -10.02
N LEU A 14 7.09 -2.40 -9.77
CA LEU A 14 7.48 -1.85 -8.46
C LEU A 14 6.63 -0.64 -8.09
N VAL A 15 6.48 0.33 -9.00
CA VAL A 15 5.67 1.53 -8.75
C VAL A 15 4.21 1.18 -8.48
N LEU A 16 3.64 0.18 -9.16
CA LEU A 16 2.29 -0.32 -8.91
C LEU A 16 2.13 -1.00 -7.54
N ASN A 17 3.21 -1.55 -6.98
CA ASN A 17 3.20 -2.14 -5.64
C ASN A 17 3.53 -1.12 -4.53
N LEU A 18 3.91 0.11 -4.89
CA LEU A 18 4.15 1.23 -3.98
C LEU A 18 2.95 2.21 -3.97
N THR A 19 1.73 1.75 -4.22
CA THR A 19 0.54 2.61 -4.32
C THR A 19 -0.36 2.57 -3.10
N ALA A 20 0.18 2.39 -1.89
CA ALA A 20 -0.60 2.21 -0.67
C ALA A 20 -1.55 1.00 -0.78
N CYS A 21 -0.98 -0.16 -1.10
CA CYS A 21 -1.69 -1.41 -1.29
C CYS A 21 -2.55 -1.74 -0.06
N GLY A 22 -2.02 -1.53 1.15
CA GLY A 22 -2.78 -1.67 2.39
C GLY A 22 -4.07 -0.85 2.40
N THR A 23 -4.00 0.44 2.05
CA THR A 23 -5.18 1.32 1.98
C THR A 23 -6.15 0.90 0.88
N ILE A 24 -5.66 0.54 -0.31
CA ILE A 24 -6.53 0.08 -1.41
C ILE A 24 -7.27 -1.19 -1.03
N ILE A 25 -6.59 -2.16 -0.40
CA ILE A 25 -7.22 -3.40 0.07
C ILE A 25 -8.29 -3.08 1.11
N SER A 26 -8.02 -2.20 2.07
CA SER A 26 -9.03 -1.77 3.05
C SER A 26 -10.25 -1.10 2.41
N LEU A 27 -10.07 -0.29 1.37
CA LEU A 27 -11.19 0.28 0.60
C LEU A 27 -12.01 -0.81 -0.12
N VAL A 28 -11.36 -1.79 -0.75
CA VAL A 28 -12.04 -2.89 -1.45
C VAL A 28 -12.82 -3.76 -0.47
N GLU A 29 -12.27 -4.01 0.72
CA GLU A 29 -12.94 -4.75 1.79
C GLU A 29 -14.00 -3.93 2.54
N GLN A 30 -14.20 -2.66 2.17
CA GLN A 30 -15.11 -1.72 2.86
C GLN A 30 -14.75 -1.55 4.35
N ASP A 31 -13.48 -1.70 4.68
CA ASP A 31 -12.93 -1.40 6.01
C ASP A 31 -12.52 0.07 6.06
N TYR A 32 -13.44 0.89 6.57
CA TYR A 32 -13.26 2.32 6.75
C TYR A 32 -12.78 2.65 8.17
N SER A 33 -12.16 1.71 8.87
CA SER A 33 -11.51 2.03 10.13
C SER A 33 -10.39 3.07 9.92
N VAL A 34 -10.22 3.93 10.92
CA VAL A 34 -9.23 4.99 10.88
C VAL A 34 -7.83 4.34 10.82
N TYR A 35 -7.07 4.65 9.78
CA TYR A 35 -5.76 4.06 9.48
C TYR A 35 -5.78 2.53 9.22
N ALA A 36 -6.84 2.02 8.59
CA ALA A 36 -6.96 0.61 8.22
C ALA A 36 -5.79 0.11 7.34
N GLY A 37 -5.38 0.92 6.35
CA GLY A 37 -4.32 0.57 5.41
C GLY A 37 -2.96 0.50 6.07
N VAL A 38 -2.63 1.50 6.90
CA VAL A 38 -1.41 1.52 7.72
C VAL A 38 -1.36 0.30 8.64
N THR A 39 -2.49 -0.06 9.25
CA THR A 39 -2.57 -1.20 10.16
C THR A 39 -2.24 -2.51 9.43
N LYS A 40 -2.78 -2.70 8.22
CA LYS A 40 -2.48 -3.88 7.39
C LYS A 40 -1.02 -3.95 6.97
N ASP A 41 -0.44 -2.84 6.53
CA ASP A 41 0.98 -2.81 6.18
C ASP A 41 1.85 -3.10 7.41
N PHE A 42 1.46 -2.60 8.58
CA PHE A 42 2.15 -2.88 9.84
C PHE A 42 2.08 -4.36 10.23
N TYR A 43 0.93 -5.01 10.03
CA TYR A 43 0.81 -6.47 10.22
C TYR A 43 1.68 -7.24 9.24
N ALA A 44 1.66 -6.89 7.95
CA ALA A 44 2.51 -7.53 6.94
C ALA A 44 4.01 -7.32 7.24
N MET A 45 4.39 -6.19 7.83
CA MET A 45 5.74 -5.96 8.34
C MET A 45 6.08 -6.88 9.52
N GLN A 46 5.16 -7.07 10.46
CA GLN A 46 5.36 -7.92 11.64
C GLN A 46 5.41 -9.41 11.31
N GLU A 47 4.63 -9.87 10.32
CA GLU A 47 4.64 -11.26 9.85
C GLU A 47 5.96 -11.65 9.17
N GLY A 48 6.71 -10.67 8.66
CA GLY A 48 8.03 -10.88 8.06
C GLY A 48 7.99 -11.44 6.64
N GLY A 49 9.14 -11.93 6.18
CA GLY A 49 9.28 -12.52 4.83
C GLY A 49 9.54 -11.49 3.72
N ILE A 50 9.30 -11.90 2.47
CA ILE A 50 9.64 -11.10 1.28
C ILE A 50 8.75 -9.86 1.18
N PHE A 51 7.50 -9.96 1.63
CA PHE A 51 6.52 -8.87 1.59
C PHE A 51 6.73 -7.81 2.68
N ALA A 52 7.44 -8.13 3.77
CA ALA A 52 7.71 -7.15 4.83
C ALA A 52 8.56 -5.97 4.33
N ILE A 53 9.53 -6.21 3.43
CA ILE A 53 10.35 -5.15 2.83
C ILE A 53 9.48 -4.20 2.00
N LEU A 54 8.52 -4.76 1.26
CA LEU A 54 7.58 -3.98 0.47
C LEU A 54 6.64 -3.18 1.38
N ALA A 55 6.12 -3.81 2.43
CA ALA A 55 5.25 -3.16 3.40
C ALA A 55 5.95 -2.01 4.16
N VAL A 56 7.24 -2.12 4.48
CA VAL A 56 8.03 -1.00 5.06
C VAL A 56 8.04 0.21 4.13
N ILE A 57 8.18 -0.02 2.83
CA ILE A 57 8.24 1.04 1.82
C ILE A 57 6.86 1.63 1.58
N ASP A 58 5.82 0.81 1.62
CA ASP A 58 4.44 1.20 1.32
C ASP A 58 3.73 1.86 2.52
N LEU A 59 4.12 1.53 3.75
CA LEU A 59 3.56 2.09 5.00
C LEU A 59 3.47 3.63 5.05
N PRO A 60 4.52 4.42 4.71
CA PRO A 60 4.38 5.87 4.67
C PRO A 60 3.39 6.35 3.60
N LEU A 61 3.22 5.60 2.51
CA LEU A 61 2.30 5.94 1.43
C LEU A 61 0.85 5.63 1.83
N SER A 62 0.63 4.48 2.48
CA SER A 62 -0.65 4.14 3.13
C SER A 62 -1.02 5.12 4.22
N PHE A 63 -0.05 5.66 4.98
CA PHE A 63 -0.32 6.71 5.96
C PHE A 63 -0.84 7.99 5.32
N VAL A 64 -0.24 8.43 4.22
CA VAL A 64 -0.70 9.61 3.48
C VAL A 64 -2.09 9.37 2.91
N LEU A 65 -2.35 8.21 2.30
CA LEU A 65 -3.63 7.91 1.68
C LEU A 65 -4.75 7.70 2.71
N ASP A 66 -4.49 7.01 3.81
CA ASP A 66 -5.43 6.87 4.94
C ASP A 66 -5.76 8.23 5.56
N THR A 67 -4.78 9.13 5.66
CA THR A 67 -4.99 10.51 6.13
C THR A 67 -5.90 11.27 5.18
N LEU A 68 -5.72 11.12 3.87
CA LEU A 68 -6.61 11.71 2.85
C LEU A 68 -8.02 11.10 2.88
N MET A 69 -8.15 9.86 3.32
CA MET A 69 -9.42 9.16 3.49
C MET A 69 -10.14 9.49 4.81
N LEU A 70 -9.51 10.17 5.77
CA LEU A 70 -10.14 10.56 7.05
C LEU A 70 -11.52 11.23 6.89
N PRO A 71 -11.75 12.17 5.95
CA PRO A 71 -13.07 12.75 5.78
C PRO A 71 -14.13 11.72 5.39
N VAL A 72 -13.76 10.69 4.63
CA VAL A 72 -14.68 9.63 4.18
C VAL A 72 -14.95 8.65 5.32
N THR A 73 -13.90 8.22 6.03
CA THR A 73 -14.01 7.26 7.13
C THR A 73 -14.74 7.81 8.34
N LEU A 74 -14.66 9.13 8.60
CA LEU A 74 -15.34 9.79 9.72
C LEU A 74 -16.79 10.21 9.40
N THR A 75 -17.20 10.20 8.13
CA THR A 75 -18.56 10.61 7.71
C THR A 75 -19.48 9.43 7.46
N GLN A 76 -18.94 8.21 7.37
CA GLN A 76 -19.72 6.98 7.39
C GLN A 76 -20.28 6.69 8.79
#